data_AF-A0A920JJL9-F1
#
_entry.id   AF-A0A920JJL9-F1
#
_cell.length_a   1.000
_cell.length_b   1.000
_cell.length_c   1.000
_cell.angle_alpha   90.00
_cell.angle_beta   90.00
_cell.angle_gamma   90.00
#
_symmetry.space_group_name_H-M   'P 1'
#
loop_
_entity.id
_entity.type
_entity.pdbx_description
1 polymer ?
#
loop_
_entity_poly.entity_id
_entity_poly.type
_entity_poly.pdbx_seq_one_letter_code
_entity_poly.pdbx_strand_id
1 'polypeptide(L)' 'MNKSERAKFIIDALNEAYPETPIPLNHKDVYTLLIAVLLSAQCTDKRVNEVTPELFALASDPLSMTKLSGFNLFMRL' A
#
# COMPACT_ATOMS: atom_id res chain seq x y z
N MET A 1 -24.14 -0.70 28.01
CA MET A 1 -23.60 -1.07 26.69
C MET A 1 -22.54 -2.16 26.85
N ASN A 2 -22.75 -3.34 26.30
CA ASN A 2 -21.78 -4.44 26.30
C ASN A 2 -20.72 -4.26 25.20
N LYS A 3 -19.71 -5.13 25.16
CA LYS A 3 -18.60 -5.02 24.17
C LYS A 3 -19.10 -5.08 22.73
N SER A 4 -20.09 -5.91 22.43
CA SER A 4 -20.68 -6.08 21.10
C SER A 4 -21.47 -4.85 20.67
N GLU A 5 -22.33 -4.34 21.56
CA GLU A 5 -23.11 -3.11 21.32
C GLU A 5 -22.21 -1.90 21.05
N ARG A 6 -21.09 -1.79 21.80
CA ARG A 6 -20.11 -0.72 21.59
C ARG A 6 -19.38 -0.85 20.26
N ALA A 7 -18.98 -2.07 19.88
CA ALA A 7 -18.32 -2.31 18.58
C ALA A 7 -19.26 -1.94 17.42
N LYS A 8 -20.54 -2.33 17.52
CA LYS A 8 -21.57 -1.96 16.54
C LYS A 8 -21.73 -0.45 16.43
N PHE A 9 -21.88 0.25 17.56
CA PHE A 9 -21.97 1.71 17.58
C PHE A 9 -20.76 2.40 16.91
N ILE A 10 -19.54 1.92 17.19
CA ILE A 10 -18.31 2.48 16.58
C ILE A 10 -18.29 2.22 15.07
N ILE A 11 -18.63 1.00 14.61
CA ILE A 11 -18.67 0.67 13.18
C ILE A 11 -19.71 1.54 12.46
N ASP A 12 -20.91 1.69 13.02
CA ASP A 12 -21.97 2.50 12.44
C ASP A 12 -21.50 3.97 12.28
N ALA A 13 -20.88 4.55 13.32
CA ALA A 13 -20.33 5.90 13.28
C ALA A 13 -19.16 6.06 12.29
N LEU A 14 -18.29 5.05 12.17
CA LEU A 14 -17.19 5.06 11.20
C LEU A 14 -17.71 4.98 9.77
N ASN A 15 -18.71 4.15 9.50
CA ASN A 15 -19.33 4.04 8.18
C ASN A 15 -20.05 5.33 7.77
N GLU A 16 -20.65 6.05 8.72
CA GLU A 16 -21.25 7.37 8.46
C GLU A 16 -20.18 8.44 8.19
N ALA A 17 -19.11 8.47 8.98
CA ALA A 17 -18.02 9.44 8.81
C ALA A 17 -17.15 9.18 7.56
N TYR A 18 -16.99 7.92 7.16
CA TYR A 18 -16.15 7.47 6.06
C TYR A 18 -16.96 6.55 5.11
N PRO A 19 -17.94 7.09 4.36
CA PRO A 19 -18.83 6.30 3.51
C PRO A 19 -18.10 5.62 2.33
N GLU A 20 -16.95 6.13 1.94
CA GLU A 20 -16.09 5.61 0.88
C GLU A 20 -14.67 5.50 1.44
N THR A 21 -14.07 4.30 1.37
CA THR A 21 -12.68 4.07 1.78
C THR A 21 -11.83 3.81 0.54
N PRO A 22 -11.01 4.77 0.09
CA PRO A 22 -10.18 4.59 -1.09
C PRO A 22 -9.09 3.55 -0.83
N ILE A 23 -8.65 2.91 -1.91
CA ILE A 23 -7.48 2.03 -1.88
C ILE A 23 -6.24 2.89 -1.62
N PRO A 24 -5.49 2.69 -0.53
CA PRO A 24 -4.44 3.62 -0.11
C PRO A 24 -3.16 3.54 -0.95
N LEU A 25 -2.84 2.36 -1.48
CA LEU A 25 -1.63 2.10 -2.25
C LEU A 25 -1.95 1.92 -3.73
N ASN A 26 -1.28 2.68 -4.59
CA ASN A 26 -1.40 2.57 -6.04
C ASN A 26 -0.79 1.25 -6.51
N HIS A 27 -1.60 0.43 -7.16
CA HIS A 27 -1.20 -0.86 -7.72
C HIS A 27 -2.08 -1.21 -8.92
N LYS A 28 -1.60 -2.10 -9.79
CA LYS A 28 -2.35 -2.58 -10.96
C LYS A 28 -2.73 -4.06 -10.87
N ASP A 29 -2.05 -4.80 -9.99
CA ASP A 29 -2.22 -6.24 -9.81
C ASP A 29 -1.77 -6.66 -8.40
N VAL A 30 -1.96 -7.95 -8.07
CA VAL A 30 -1.63 -8.52 -6.76
C VAL A 30 -0.12 -8.43 -6.46
N TYR A 31 0.74 -8.54 -7.47
CA TYR A 31 2.18 -8.49 -7.28
C TYR A 31 2.64 -7.07 -6.92
N THR A 32 2.21 -6.07 -7.68
CA THR A 32 2.52 -4.66 -7.42
C THR A 32 1.95 -4.19 -6.08
N LEU A 33 0.77 -4.70 -5.68
CA LEU A 33 0.24 -4.46 -4.33
C LEU A 33 1.15 -5.07 -3.25
N LEU A 34 1.57 -6.33 -3.41
CA LEU A 34 2.46 -6.99 -2.45
C LEU A 34 3.75 -6.19 -2.26
N ILE A 35 4.37 -5.72 -3.35
CA ILE A 35 5.58 -4.90 -3.27
C ILE A 35 5.28 -3.54 -2.61
N ALA A 36 4.17 -2.88 -2.94
CA ALA A 36 3.79 -1.62 -2.31
C ALA A 36 3.57 -1.76 -0.79
N VAL A 37 2.96 -2.87 -0.35
CA VAL A 37 2.77 -3.18 1.09
C VAL A 37 4.10 -3.47 1.78
N LEU A 38 5.04 -4.15 1.12
CA LEU A 38 6.38 -4.36 1.68
C LEU A 38 7.12 -3.03 1.87
N LEU A 39 6.99 -2.11 0.91
CA LEU A 39 7.59 -0.78 0.97
C LEU A 39 6.91 0.17 1.98
N SER A 40 5.66 -0.09 2.34
CA SER A 40 4.93 0.74 3.32
C SER A 40 5.39 0.48 4.76
N ALA A 41 6.21 -0.54 5.00
CA ALA A 41 6.79 -0.80 6.31
C ALA A 41 7.56 0.43 6.82
N GLN A 42 7.12 0.99 7.94
CA GLN A 42 7.70 2.21 8.54
C GLN A 42 7.72 3.43 7.59
N CYS A 43 6.81 3.47 6.62
CA CYS A 43 6.69 4.54 5.64
C CYS A 43 5.22 4.99 5.51
N THR A 44 4.97 6.09 4.80
CA THR A 44 3.61 6.58 4.52
C THR A 44 3.14 6.11 3.16
N ASP A 45 1.84 5.85 3.00
CA ASP A 45 1.23 5.49 1.70
C ASP A 45 1.54 6.53 0.62
N LYS A 46 1.57 7.82 0.99
CA LYS A 46 1.97 8.91 0.10
C LYS A 46 3.36 8.69 -0.48
N ARG A 47 4.36 8.41 0.36
CA ARG A 47 5.74 8.19 -0.07
C ARG A 47 5.87 6.93 -0.92
N VAL A 48 5.16 5.85 -0.58
CA VAL A 48 5.11 4.64 -1.41
C VAL A 48 4.55 4.97 -2.79
N ASN A 49 3.45 5.72 -2.87
CA ASN A 49 2.82 6.12 -4.13
C ASN A 49 3.66 7.10 -4.97
N GLU A 50 4.60 7.82 -4.37
CA GLU A 50 5.58 8.64 -5.08
C GLU A 50 6.68 7.79 -5.75
N VAL A 51 7.12 6.71 -5.10
CA VAL A 51 8.28 5.91 -5.57
C VAL A 51 7.91 4.70 -6.42
N THR A 52 6.76 4.08 -6.17
CA THR A 52 6.34 2.87 -6.89
C THR A 52 6.13 3.04 -8.40
N PRO A 53 5.70 4.21 -8.95
CA PRO A 53 5.59 4.37 -10.39
C PRO A 53 6.93 4.19 -11.12
N GLU A 54 8.02 4.76 -10.58
CA GLU A 54 9.35 4.60 -11.18
C GLU A 54 9.85 3.17 -11.04
N LEU A 55 9.68 2.56 -9.85
CA LEU A 55 10.06 1.17 -9.63
C LEU A 55 9.33 0.21 -10.58
N PHE A 56 8.01 0.36 -10.72
CA PHE A 56 7.20 -0.53 -11.54
C PHE A 56 7.36 -0.28 -13.04
N ALA A 57 7.78 0.92 -13.45
CA ALA A 57 8.21 1.16 -14.82
C ALA A 57 9.48 0.37 -15.18
N LEU A 58 10.35 0.11 -14.21
CA LEU A 58 11.56 -0.69 -14.37
C LEU A 58 11.30 -2.20 -14.23
N ALA A 59 10.51 -2.58 -13.22
CA ALA A 59 10.21 -3.96 -12.90
C ALA A 59 8.87 -4.10 -12.16
N SER A 60 7.80 -4.48 -12.88
CA SER A 60 6.48 -4.75 -12.29
C SER A 60 6.16 -6.25 -12.19
N ASP A 61 7.15 -7.13 -12.34
CA ASP A 61 6.99 -8.57 -12.22
C ASP A 61 8.19 -9.19 -11.48
N PRO A 62 8.03 -10.38 -10.88
CA PRO A 62 9.08 -11.00 -10.08
C PRO A 62 10.41 -11.17 -10.83
N LEU A 63 10.38 -11.60 -12.09
CA LEU A 63 11.57 -11.93 -12.86
C LEU A 63 12.33 -10.66 -13.27
N SER A 64 11.63 -9.58 -13.60
CA SER A 64 12.27 -8.29 -13.87
C SER A 64 12.88 -7.69 -12.60
N MET A 65 12.22 -7.86 -11.44
CA MET A 65 12.70 -7.34 -10.16
C MET A 65 14.02 -7.98 -9.72
N THR A 66 14.23 -9.27 -9.98
CA THR A 66 15.49 -9.95 -9.64
C THR A 66 16.69 -9.47 -10.45
N LYS A 67 16.47 -8.81 -11.58
CA LYS A 67 17.54 -8.26 -12.44
C LYS A 67 18.03 -6.89 -11.97
N LEU A 68 17.31 -6.24 -11.04
CA LEU A 68 17.74 -4.97 -10.46
C LEU A 68 18.86 -5.22 -9.44
N SER A 69 19.97 -4.48 -9.57
CA SER A 69 21.04 -4.53 -8.57
C SER A 69 20.61 -3.74 -7.31
N GLY A 70 20.86 -4.31 -6.13
CA GLY A 70 20.42 -3.72 -4.85
C GLY A 70 20.91 -2.29 -4.61
N PHE A 71 22.11 -1.95 -5.11
CA PHE A 71 22.65 -0.59 -5.00
C PHE A 71 21.82 0.47 -5.73
N ASN A 72 21.29 0.16 -6.91
CA ASN A 72 20.47 1.09 -7.68
C ASN A 72 19.03 1.21 -7.14
N LEU A 73 18.56 0.17 -6.43
CA LEU A 73 17.23 0.14 -5.82
C LEU A 73 17.17 1.02 -4.56
N PHE A 74 18.20 0.96 -3.70
CA PHE A 74 18.23 1.71 -2.43
C PHE A 74 18.45 3.23 -2.59
N MET A 75 19.10 3.69 -3.66
CA MET A 75 19.30 5.15 -3.88
C MET A 75 18.09 5.87 -4.47
N ARG A 76 17.05 5.13 -4.91
CA ARG A 76 15.86 5.70 -5.58
C ARG A 76 14.59 5.63 -4.73
N LEU A 77 14.60 4.86 -3.64
CA LEU A 77 13.53 4.79 -2.65
C LEU A 77 13.78 5.83 -1.54
#